data_AF-E5A3X6-F1
#
_entry.id   AF-E5A3X6-F1
#
_cell.length_a   1.000
_cell.length_b   1.000
_cell.length_c   1.000
_cell.angle_alpha   90.00
_cell.angle_beta   90.00
_cell.angle_gamma   90.00
#
_symmetry.space_group_name_H-M   'P 1'
#
loop_
_entity.id
_entity.type
_entity.pdbx_description
1 polymer ?
#
loop_
_entity_poly.entity_id
_entity_poly.type
_entity_poly.pdbx_seq_one_letter_code
_entity_poly.pdbx_strand_id
1 'polypeptide(L)'
;MSAEYERAVKHRGHFHIHTSTCCHLPDLSSEIFAVKISNGLPEEYLTPSSDEGQEADDDSTVFYIYKSPTEVTEVFHSYLQWLYTDHITVKYYTSQETNEKGEEMTIEQPSLMFLIRCHLLGDKIMDGAYQAAAMRTLICNFDKDKAFPFDVIVSWIYQVTPPGSPLRKLMVDFWSWEVRQAHTAWNTHEIVQDTSMDFTHDFIENLLNEQPVPGGMPPWVAAPWKYGSMA
;
A
#
# COMPACT_ATOMS: atom_id res chain seq x y z
N MET A 1 -13.15 30.53 -3.65
CA MET A 1 -12.45 29.64 -4.60
C MET A 1 -11.17 30.34 -5.03
N SER A 2 -9.99 29.81 -4.69
CA SER A 2 -8.71 30.44 -5.05
C SER A 2 -8.28 30.03 -6.46
N ALA A 3 -7.45 30.84 -7.12
CA ALA A 3 -6.93 30.58 -8.47
C ALA A 3 -6.12 29.26 -8.59
N GLU A 4 -5.72 28.66 -7.46
CA GLU A 4 -5.07 27.34 -7.44
C GLU A 4 -6.07 26.21 -7.68
N TYR A 5 -7.34 26.37 -7.27
CA TYR A 5 -8.42 25.42 -7.50
C TYR A 5 -8.72 25.24 -9.00
N GLU A 6 -8.82 26.35 -9.76
CA GLU A 6 -9.05 26.27 -11.20
C GLU A 6 -7.86 25.66 -11.96
N ARG A 7 -6.64 25.78 -11.44
CA ARG A 7 -5.43 25.23 -12.06
C ARG A 7 -5.33 23.71 -11.89
N ALA A 8 -5.72 23.18 -10.72
CA ALA A 8 -5.74 21.75 -10.45
C ALA A 8 -6.81 21.02 -11.29
N VAL A 9 -7.99 21.63 -11.44
CA VAL A 9 -9.10 21.06 -12.24
C VAL A 9 -8.76 21.03 -13.74
N LYS A 10 -8.00 21.99 -14.26
CA LYS A 10 -7.71 22.11 -15.71
C LYS A 10 -6.77 21.03 -16.25
N HIS A 11 -6.00 20.35 -15.40
CA HIS A 11 -5.02 19.35 -15.84
C HIS A 11 -5.47 17.89 -15.74
N ARG A 12 -6.57 17.57 -15.06
CA ARG A 12 -6.97 16.17 -14.81
C ARG A 12 -8.15 15.65 -15.63
N GLY A 13 -8.69 16.44 -16.55
CA GLY A 13 -9.94 16.07 -17.25
C GLY A 13 -11.14 16.22 -16.31
N HIS A 14 -12.29 16.61 -16.87
CA HIS A 14 -13.51 16.77 -16.07
C HIS A 14 -14.02 15.39 -15.63
N PHE A 15 -13.80 15.02 -14.37
CA PHE A 15 -14.47 13.89 -13.74
C PHE A 15 -15.87 14.33 -13.29
N HIS A 16 -16.91 13.87 -13.98
CA HIS A 16 -18.28 14.03 -13.52
C HIS A 16 -18.71 12.82 -12.69
N ILE A 17 -18.60 12.96 -11.36
CA ILE A 17 -19.14 11.95 -10.44
C ILE A 17 -20.66 12.16 -10.36
N HIS A 18 -21.42 11.34 -11.08
CA HIS A 18 -22.88 11.29 -10.94
C HIS A 18 -23.25 10.29 -9.84
N THR A 19 -23.73 10.79 -8.70
CA THR A 19 -24.41 9.95 -7.70
C THR A 19 -25.88 9.83 -8.08
N SER A 20 -26.28 8.72 -8.69
CA SER A 20 -27.70 8.44 -8.96
C SER A 20 -28.27 7.60 -7.83
N THR A 21 -29.15 8.19 -7.01
CA THR A 21 -30.01 7.45 -6.09
C THR A 21 -31.19 6.89 -6.89
N CYS A 22 -31.16 5.59 -7.17
CA CYS A 22 -32.25 4.93 -7.90
C CYS A 22 -33.45 4.72 -6.97
N CYS A 23 -34.48 5.52 -7.13
CA CYS A 23 -35.74 5.41 -6.39
C CYS A 23 -36.57 4.26 -7.00
N HIS A 24 -36.88 3.23 -6.21
CA HIS A 24 -37.73 2.04 -6.52
C HIS A 24 -37.02 0.72 -6.88
N LEU A 25 -36.27 0.19 -5.92
CA LEU A 25 -36.07 -1.27 -5.78
C LEU A 25 -36.58 -1.71 -4.40
N PRO A 26 -37.19 -2.91 -4.27
CA PRO A 26 -37.65 -3.42 -3.00
C PRO A 26 -36.45 -3.84 -2.15
N ASP A 27 -36.52 -3.50 -0.86
CA ASP A 27 -35.70 -3.94 0.27
C ASP A 27 -34.38 -4.69 -0.07
N LEU A 28 -33.32 -3.92 -0.30
CA LEU A 28 -31.94 -4.39 -0.37
C LEU A 28 -31.10 -3.54 0.58
N SER A 29 -30.61 -4.15 1.66
CA SER A 29 -29.76 -3.58 2.72
C SER A 29 -28.35 -3.13 2.25
N SER A 30 -28.14 -3.03 0.94
CA SER A 30 -26.86 -2.68 0.31
C SER A 30 -27.05 -1.62 -0.77
N GLU A 31 -26.91 -0.35 -0.39
CA GLU A 31 -26.71 0.74 -1.34
C GLU A 31 -25.39 0.53 -2.10
N ILE A 32 -25.49 0.47 -3.42
CA ILE A 32 -24.36 0.38 -4.34
C ILE A 32 -24.03 1.81 -4.80
N PHE A 33 -22.77 2.21 -4.69
CA PHE A 33 -22.30 3.48 -5.25
C PHE A 33 -21.73 3.21 -6.65
N ALA A 34 -22.43 3.68 -7.68
CA ALA A 34 -21.89 3.72 -9.03
C ALA A 34 -21.05 4.99 -9.20
N VAL A 35 -19.77 4.83 -9.55
CA VAL A 35 -18.91 5.95 -9.90
C VAL A 35 -18.70 5.89 -11.42
N LYS A 36 -19.31 6.84 -12.13
CA LYS A 36 -19.10 6.99 -13.57
C LYS A 36 -17.75 7.67 -13.79
N ILE A 37 -16.75 6.93 -14.28
CA ILE A 37 -15.47 7.48 -14.71
C ILE A 37 -15.49 7.50 -16.23
N SER A 38 -15.69 8.68 -16.82
CA SER A 38 -15.69 8.87 -18.27
C SER A 38 -14.25 9.04 -18.76
N ASN A 39 -13.47 7.96 -18.82
CA ASN A 39 -12.21 7.92 -19.57
C ASN A 39 -11.99 6.49 -20.09
N GLY A 40 -11.72 6.37 -21.39
CA GLY A 40 -11.63 5.10 -22.12
C GLY A 40 -10.61 4.11 -21.53
N LEU A 41 -11.13 3.15 -20.78
CA LEU A 41 -10.38 2.04 -20.19
C LEU A 41 -10.24 0.89 -21.21
N PRO A 42 -9.09 0.19 -21.25
CA PRO A 42 -8.91 -1.01 -22.07
C PRO A 42 -9.86 -2.14 -21.64
N GLU A 43 -10.48 -2.80 -22.63
CA GLU A 43 -11.52 -3.82 -22.49
C GLU A 43 -11.04 -5.11 -21.77
N GLU A 44 -9.72 -5.29 -21.60
CA GLU A 44 -9.08 -6.53 -21.14
C GLU A 44 -9.17 -6.81 -19.62
N TYR A 45 -9.74 -5.90 -18.82
CA TYR A 45 -9.93 -6.07 -17.37
C TYR A 45 -11.39 -6.29 -16.93
N LEU A 46 -12.29 -6.51 -17.89
CA LEU A 46 -13.73 -6.68 -17.66
C LEU A 46 -14.10 -8.17 -17.72
N THR A 47 -14.36 -8.79 -16.56
CA THR A 47 -15.15 -10.03 -16.55
C THR A 47 -16.62 -9.67 -16.33
N PRO A 48 -17.50 -9.81 -17.32
CA PRO A 48 -18.94 -9.66 -17.08
C PRO A 48 -19.38 -10.78 -16.12
N SER A 49 -20.00 -10.37 -15.01
CA SER A 49 -20.79 -11.29 -14.18
C SER A 49 -21.92 -11.82 -15.03
N SER A 50 -21.86 -13.10 -15.38
CA SER A 50 -22.91 -13.81 -16.10
C SER A 50 -24.12 -14.02 -15.20
N ASP A 51 -24.99 -13.02 -15.09
CA ASP A 51 -26.43 -13.22 -14.96
C ASP A 51 -27.15 -11.88 -15.06
N GLU A 52 -28.20 -11.87 -15.89
CA GLU A 52 -29.12 -10.78 -16.23
C GLU A 52 -28.76 -9.91 -17.45
N GLY A 53 -29.32 -10.31 -18.60
CA GLY A 53 -29.35 -9.54 -19.84
C GLY A 53 -30.35 -8.39 -19.77
N GLN A 54 -29.83 -7.17 -19.73
CA GLN A 54 -30.51 -5.97 -20.21
C GLN A 54 -29.57 -5.24 -21.16
N GLU A 55 -29.99 -5.09 -22.43
CA GLU A 55 -29.31 -4.28 -23.44
C GLU A 55 -29.21 -2.83 -22.94
N ALA A 56 -28.05 -2.46 -22.42
CA ALA A 56 -27.71 -1.09 -22.06
C ALA A 56 -27.09 -0.38 -23.27
N ASP A 57 -27.54 0.85 -23.49
CA ASP A 57 -27.14 1.78 -24.55
C ASP A 57 -25.61 2.04 -24.55
N ASP A 58 -25.05 2.09 -25.76
CA ASP A 58 -23.71 1.61 -26.18
C ASP A 58 -22.50 2.53 -25.90
N ASP A 59 -22.44 3.29 -24.81
CA ASP A 59 -21.21 4.09 -24.54
C ASP A 59 -20.94 4.45 -23.07
N SER A 60 -21.47 3.69 -22.11
CA SER A 60 -21.17 3.97 -20.69
C SER A 60 -20.80 2.74 -19.89
N THR A 61 -19.50 2.60 -19.61
CA THR A 61 -18.99 1.68 -18.60
C THR A 61 -19.34 2.22 -17.22
N VAL A 62 -20.31 1.59 -16.55
CA VAL A 62 -20.66 1.86 -15.15
C VAL A 62 -19.86 0.92 -14.27
N PHE A 63 -18.98 1.47 -13.42
CA PHE A 63 -18.27 0.68 -12.41
C PHE A 63 -19.14 0.51 -11.17
N TYR A 64 -19.48 -0.74 -10.86
CA TYR A 64 -20.14 -1.10 -9.60
C TYR A 64 -19.07 -1.28 -8.52
N ILE A 65 -18.97 -0.33 -7.59
CA ILE A 65 -18.15 -0.51 -6.39
C ILE A 65 -19.02 -1.27 -5.38
N TYR A 66 -18.74 -2.55 -5.23
CA TYR A 66 -19.42 -3.42 -4.27
C TYR A 66 -19.29 -2.84 -2.86
N LYS A 67 -20.41 -2.78 -2.11
CA LYS A 67 -20.46 -2.34 -0.71
C LYS A 67 -19.64 -3.33 0.14
N SER A 68 -18.36 -3.05 0.25
CA SER A 68 -17.43 -3.80 1.07
C SER A 68 -17.55 -3.32 2.53
N PRO A 69 -17.25 -4.19 3.53
CA PRO A 69 -17.18 -3.82 4.94
C PRO A 69 -16.55 -2.44 5.17
N THR A 70 -17.05 -1.73 6.18
CA THR A 70 -16.77 -0.35 6.61
C THR A 70 -15.38 0.21 6.31
N GLU A 71 -14.35 -0.62 6.34
CA GLU A 71 -12.96 -0.26 6.03
C GLU A 71 -12.74 0.19 4.56
N VAL A 72 -13.52 -0.30 3.60
CA VAL A 72 -13.41 0.15 2.20
C VAL A 72 -13.99 1.55 2.01
N THR A 73 -14.95 1.94 2.84
CA THR A 73 -15.52 3.29 2.83
C THR A 73 -14.47 4.34 3.15
N GLU A 74 -13.56 4.07 4.08
CA GLU A 74 -12.55 5.05 4.50
C GLU A 74 -11.49 5.33 3.42
N VAL A 75 -11.00 4.27 2.77
CA VAL A 75 -10.01 4.39 1.70
C VAL A 75 -10.61 5.12 0.50
N PHE A 76 -11.88 4.85 0.19
CA PHE A 76 -12.59 5.56 -0.87
C PHE A 76 -12.86 7.03 -0.51
N HIS A 77 -13.22 7.34 0.74
CA HIS A 77 -13.31 8.74 1.20
C HIS A 77 -11.98 9.48 1.09
N SER A 78 -10.86 8.81 1.38
CA SER A 78 -9.52 9.36 1.18
C SER A 78 -9.27 9.71 -0.29
N TYR A 79 -9.67 8.82 -1.21
CA TYR A 79 -9.56 9.07 -2.64
C TYR A 79 -10.41 10.26 -3.08
N LEU A 80 -11.67 10.34 -2.65
CA LEU A 80 -12.52 11.49 -2.91
C LEU A 80 -11.89 12.78 -2.37
N GLN A 81 -11.38 12.77 -1.14
CA GLN A 81 -10.70 13.93 -0.58
C GLN A 81 -9.48 14.33 -1.42
N TRP A 82 -8.67 13.37 -1.85
CA TRP A 82 -7.52 13.64 -2.71
C TRP A 82 -7.93 14.26 -4.05
N LEU A 83 -9.03 13.84 -4.66
CA LEU A 83 -9.53 14.46 -5.89
C LEU A 83 -9.82 15.97 -5.72
N TYR A 84 -10.26 16.40 -4.54
CA TYR A 84 -10.57 17.80 -4.26
C TYR A 84 -9.41 18.60 -3.67
N THR A 85 -8.47 17.95 -2.99
CA THR A 85 -7.43 18.64 -2.19
C THR A 85 -6.01 18.36 -2.65
N ASP A 86 -5.80 17.36 -3.53
CA ASP A 86 -4.50 16.79 -3.90
C ASP A 86 -3.68 16.27 -2.69
N HIS A 87 -4.36 16.01 -1.57
CA HIS A 87 -3.76 15.54 -0.33
C HIS A 87 -4.49 14.29 0.20
N ILE A 88 -3.69 13.32 0.65
CA ILE A 88 -4.19 12.12 1.32
C ILE A 88 -4.15 12.37 2.82
N THR A 89 -5.31 12.32 3.47
CA THR A 89 -5.38 12.41 4.94
C THR A 89 -4.88 11.13 5.55
N VAL A 90 -3.79 11.21 6.31
CA VAL A 90 -3.30 10.09 7.11
C VAL A 90 -4.26 9.85 8.27
N LYS A 91 -4.69 8.60 8.44
CA LYS A 91 -5.45 8.17 9.62
C LYS A 91 -4.47 7.80 10.72
N TYR A 92 -4.79 8.17 11.94
CA TYR A 92 -4.02 7.84 13.13
C TYR A 92 -4.84 6.89 14.01
N TYR A 93 -4.19 5.89 14.59
CA TYR A 93 -4.76 5.12 15.68
C TYR A 93 -4.08 5.50 16.98
N THR A 94 -4.84 5.36 18.05
CA THR A 94 -4.39 5.71 19.40
C THR A 94 -4.02 4.44 20.13
N SER A 95 -2.76 4.30 20.53
CA SER A 95 -2.32 3.27 21.47
C SER A 95 -2.12 3.87 22.86
N GLN A 96 -2.38 3.06 23.89
CA GLN A 96 -1.98 3.38 25.25
C GLN A 96 -0.69 2.64 25.56
N GLU A 97 0.35 3.37 25.92
CA GLU A 97 1.63 2.83 26.34
C GLU A 97 1.95 3.31 27.75
N THR A 98 2.53 2.45 28.58
CA THR A 98 3.00 2.84 29.91
C THR A 98 4.43 3.33 29.81
N ASN A 99 4.70 4.56 30.22
CA ASN A 99 6.06 5.10 30.23
C ASN A 99 6.93 4.44 31.33
N GLU A 100 8.22 4.76 31.36
CA GLU A 100 9.18 4.23 32.36
C GLU A 100 8.78 4.49 33.82
N LYS A 101 7.89 5.46 34.07
CA LYS A 101 7.38 5.83 35.40
C LYS A 101 6.09 5.11 35.77
N GLY A 102 5.54 4.27 34.90
CA GLY A 102 4.25 3.62 35.13
C GLY A 102 3.03 4.47 34.77
N GLU A 103 3.21 5.63 34.11
CA GLU A 103 2.11 6.51 33.71
C GLU A 103 1.58 6.10 32.32
N GLU A 104 0.26 6.03 32.17
CA GLU A 104 -0.38 5.79 30.87
C GLU A 104 -0.20 7.03 29.98
N MET A 105 0.41 6.81 28.82
CA MET A 105 0.59 7.80 27.77
C MET A 105 -0.20 7.36 26.53
N THR A 106 -0.86 8.33 25.90
CA THR A 106 -1.60 8.13 24.67
C THR A 106 -0.70 8.49 23.49
N ILE A 107 -0.43 7.54 22.59
CA ILE A 107 0.39 7.76 21.38
C ILE A 107 -0.49 7.65 20.15
N GLU A 108 -0.40 8.64 19.27
CA GLU A 108 -1.03 8.59 17.95
C GLU A 108 -0.01 8.09 16.93
N GLN A 109 -0.33 7.00 16.24
CA GLN A 109 0.53 6.42 15.21
C GLN A 109 -0.21 6.38 13.87
N PRO A 110 0.45 6.72 12.75
CA PRO A 110 -0.19 6.66 11.45
C PRO A 110 -0.51 5.21 11.07
N SER A 111 -1.71 4.99 10.54
CA SER A 111 -2.13 3.68 10.03
C SER A 111 -1.42 3.40 8.71
N LEU A 112 -0.29 2.68 8.78
CA LEU A 112 0.44 2.19 7.61
C LEU A 112 -0.48 1.36 6.70
N MET A 113 -1.32 0.50 7.31
CA MET A 113 -2.31 -0.31 6.61
C MET A 113 -3.27 0.54 5.76
N PHE A 114 -3.73 1.67 6.28
CA PHE A 114 -4.60 2.59 5.53
C PHE A 114 -3.90 3.16 4.29
N LEU A 115 -2.64 3.59 4.41
CA LEU A 115 -1.87 4.15 3.28
C LEU A 115 -1.54 3.10 2.22
N ILE A 116 -1.22 1.87 2.64
CA ILE A 116 -1.03 0.75 1.70
C ILE A 116 -2.33 0.47 0.95
N ARG A 117 -3.48 0.44 1.65
CA ARG A 117 -4.78 0.27 0.99
C ARG A 117 -5.12 1.42 0.04
N CYS A 118 -4.72 2.66 0.35
CA CYS A 118 -4.84 3.79 -0.58
C CYS A 118 -4.03 3.54 -1.86
N HIS A 119 -2.80 3.04 -1.73
CA HIS A 119 -1.99 2.67 -2.89
C HIS A 119 -2.66 1.55 -3.72
N LEU A 120 -3.14 0.49 -3.08
CA LEU A 120 -3.84 -0.61 -3.76
C LEU A 120 -5.13 -0.16 -4.44
N LEU A 121 -5.86 0.80 -3.84
CA LEU A 121 -7.03 1.40 -4.48
C LEU A 121 -6.62 2.15 -5.76
N GLY A 122 -5.55 2.95 -5.70
CA GLY A 122 -5.00 3.66 -6.86
C GLY A 122 -4.62 2.71 -8.00
N ASP A 123 -3.99 1.58 -7.67
CA ASP A 123 -3.67 0.51 -8.63
C ASP A 123 -4.94 -0.07 -9.28
N LYS A 124 -5.94 -0.41 -8.46
CA LYS A 124 -7.21 -1.01 -8.90
C LYS A 124 -8.03 -0.09 -9.81
N ILE A 125 -8.04 1.21 -9.55
CA ILE A 125 -8.76 2.20 -10.37
C ILE A 125 -7.88 2.82 -11.46
N MET A 126 -6.63 2.34 -11.61
CA MET A 126 -5.65 2.83 -12.57
C MET A 126 -5.34 4.33 -12.45
N ASP A 127 -5.47 4.90 -11.24
CA ASP A 127 -5.07 6.28 -10.96
C ASP A 127 -3.63 6.30 -10.44
N GLY A 128 -2.69 6.36 -11.37
CA GLY A 128 -1.26 6.41 -11.08
C GLY A 128 -0.85 7.65 -10.25
N ALA A 129 -1.60 8.75 -10.33
CA ALA A 129 -1.30 9.96 -9.56
C ALA A 129 -1.69 9.77 -8.08
N TYR A 130 -2.86 9.18 -7.81
CA TYR A 130 -3.27 8.82 -6.46
C TYR A 130 -2.36 7.74 -5.86
N GLN A 131 -2.04 6.70 -6.64
CA GLN A 131 -1.11 5.63 -6.25
C GLN A 131 0.26 6.20 -5.85
N ALA A 132 0.80 7.13 -6.64
CA ALA A 132 2.07 7.81 -6.34
C ALA A 132 1.97 8.72 -5.12
N ALA A 133 0.85 9.43 -4.94
CA ALA A 133 0.61 10.26 -3.75
C ALA A 133 0.55 9.40 -2.48
N ALA A 134 -0.11 8.24 -2.53
CA ALA A 134 -0.17 7.29 -1.41
C ALA A 134 1.22 6.76 -1.06
N MET A 135 2.00 6.39 -2.07
CA MET A 135 3.39 5.93 -1.90
C MET A 135 4.29 7.00 -1.27
N ARG A 136 4.22 8.25 -1.75
CA ARG A 136 4.97 9.38 -1.16
C ARG A 136 4.55 9.62 0.29
N THR A 137 3.26 9.59 0.56
CA THR A 137 2.72 9.77 1.92
C THR A 137 3.23 8.67 2.84
N LEU A 138 3.25 7.42 2.37
CA LEU A 138 3.80 6.29 3.10
C LEU A 138 5.28 6.51 3.45
N ILE A 139 6.13 6.83 2.46
CA ILE A 139 7.57 7.11 2.66
C ILE A 139 7.79 8.26 3.66
N CYS A 140 7.03 9.35 3.53
CA CYS A 140 7.14 10.50 4.43
C CYS A 140 6.76 10.16 5.88
N ASN A 141 5.81 9.25 6.12
CA ASN A 141 5.49 8.81 7.48
C ASN A 141 6.60 7.94 8.05
N PHE A 142 7.16 7.02 7.27
CA PHE A 142 8.31 6.22 7.68
C PHE A 142 9.52 7.08 8.06
N ASP A 143 9.83 8.11 7.28
CA ASP A 143 10.96 8.98 7.58
C ASP A 143 10.78 9.79 8.87
N LYS A 144 9.53 10.17 9.19
CA LYS A 144 9.19 10.92 10.41
C LYS A 144 9.25 10.07 11.67
N ASP A 145 8.60 8.92 11.64
CA ASP A 145 8.38 8.12 12.86
C ASP A 145 9.50 7.10 13.09
N LYS A 146 10.33 6.84 12.07
CA LYS A 146 11.34 5.76 12.06
C LYS A 146 10.75 4.39 12.42
N ALA A 147 9.44 4.22 12.25
CA ALA A 147 8.71 3.01 12.56
C ALA A 147 8.66 2.14 11.30
N PHE A 148 9.48 1.08 11.25
CA PHE A 148 9.54 0.16 10.12
C PHE A 148 8.32 -0.77 10.07
N PRO A 149 7.92 -1.28 8.88
CA PRO A 149 6.74 -2.12 8.78
C PRO A 149 7.00 -3.48 9.42
N PHE A 150 6.12 -3.87 10.35
CA PHE A 150 6.15 -5.18 11.01
C PHE A 150 5.99 -6.34 10.01
N ASP A 151 6.46 -7.52 10.39
CA ASP A 151 6.48 -8.72 9.55
C ASP A 151 5.11 -9.06 8.95
N VAL A 152 4.05 -8.96 9.76
CA VAL A 152 2.67 -9.23 9.34
C VAL A 152 2.22 -8.31 8.20
N ILE A 153 2.62 -7.03 8.23
CA ILE A 153 2.29 -6.07 7.17
C ILE A 153 3.03 -6.43 5.88
N VAL A 154 4.31 -6.81 5.98
CA VAL A 154 5.12 -7.23 4.83
C VAL A 154 4.54 -8.50 4.21
N SER A 155 4.21 -9.52 5.03
CA SER A 155 3.54 -10.75 4.58
C SER A 155 2.27 -10.44 3.82
N TRP A 156 1.41 -9.59 4.39
CA TRP A 156 0.16 -9.19 3.77
C TRP A 156 0.37 -8.46 2.43
N ILE A 157 1.33 -7.52 2.34
CA ILE A 157 1.68 -6.84 1.09
C ILE A 157 2.05 -7.85 0.00
N TYR A 158 2.90 -8.83 0.33
CA TYR A 158 3.32 -9.84 -0.63
C TYR A 158 2.16 -10.75 -1.07
N GLN A 159 1.18 -11.01 -0.20
CA GLN A 159 -0.02 -11.77 -0.58
C GLN A 159 -0.95 -11.01 -1.53
N VAL A 160 -1.07 -9.68 -1.38
CA VAL A 160 -2.07 -8.88 -2.12
C VAL A 160 -1.52 -8.12 -3.33
N THR A 161 -0.21 -8.15 -3.56
CA THR A 161 0.43 -7.47 -4.70
C THR A 161 1.09 -8.47 -5.64
N PRO A 162 1.14 -8.19 -6.95
CA PRO A 162 1.88 -9.05 -7.87
C PRO A 162 3.41 -8.88 -7.73
N PRO A 163 4.21 -9.85 -8.21
CA PRO A 163 5.66 -9.70 -8.33
C PRO A 163 6.05 -8.42 -9.10
N GLY A 164 7.08 -7.74 -8.62
CA GLY A 164 7.54 -6.47 -9.23
C GLY A 164 6.76 -5.22 -8.80
N SER A 165 5.71 -5.35 -7.99
CA SER A 165 4.97 -4.21 -7.42
C SER A 165 5.91 -3.20 -6.74
N PRO A 166 5.72 -1.88 -6.93
CA PRO A 166 6.48 -0.85 -6.23
C PRO A 166 6.42 -0.95 -4.70
N LEU A 167 5.30 -1.45 -4.13
CA LEU A 167 5.19 -1.67 -2.69
C LEU A 167 6.14 -2.75 -2.19
N ARG A 168 6.28 -3.87 -2.91
CA ARG A 168 7.22 -4.96 -2.54
C ARG A 168 8.65 -4.44 -2.51
N LYS A 169 9.05 -3.67 -3.54
CA LYS A 169 10.37 -3.02 -3.62
C LYS A 169 10.61 -2.09 -2.43
N LEU A 170 9.62 -1.25 -2.10
CA LEU A 170 9.74 -0.35 -0.95
C LEU A 170 9.92 -1.11 0.38
N MET A 171 9.22 -2.23 0.59
CA MET A 171 9.39 -3.04 1.81
C MET A 171 10.83 -3.60 1.91
N VAL A 172 11.36 -4.08 0.79
CA VAL A 172 12.75 -4.57 0.70
C VAL A 172 13.74 -3.44 0.99
N ASP A 173 13.53 -2.24 0.43
CA ASP A 173 14.38 -1.08 0.66
C ASP A 173 14.39 -0.68 2.15
N PHE A 174 13.22 -0.64 2.79
CA PHE A 174 13.11 -0.30 4.22
C PHE A 174 13.84 -1.29 5.12
N TRP A 175 13.62 -2.59 4.90
CA TRP A 175 14.26 -3.64 5.68
C TRP A 175 15.78 -3.68 5.43
N SER A 176 16.21 -3.44 4.20
CA SER A 176 17.64 -3.44 3.85
C SER A 176 18.35 -2.25 4.48
N TRP A 177 17.68 -1.10 4.49
CA TRP A 177 18.16 0.09 5.19
C TRP A 177 18.28 -0.16 6.70
N GLU A 178 17.26 -0.75 7.30
CA GLU A 178 17.23 -1.01 8.75
C GLU A 178 18.31 -2.01 9.18
N VAL A 179 18.52 -3.12 8.44
CA VAL A 179 19.61 -4.08 8.71
C VAL A 179 20.99 -3.41 8.71
N ARG A 180 21.20 -2.44 7.81
CA ARG A 180 22.49 -1.74 7.72
C ARG A 180 22.72 -0.78 8.86
N GLN A 181 21.65 -0.14 9.33
CA GLN A 181 21.71 0.86 10.39
C GLN A 181 21.70 0.22 11.78
N ALA A 182 21.07 -0.94 11.93
CA ALA A 182 21.03 -1.66 13.18
C ALA A 182 22.43 -2.17 13.54
N HIS A 183 23.03 -1.57 14.56
CA HIS A 183 24.23 -2.11 15.22
C HIS A 183 23.92 -3.37 16.07
N THR A 184 22.64 -3.73 16.18
CA THR A 184 22.15 -4.86 16.96
C THR A 184 21.94 -6.09 16.08
N ALA A 185 22.16 -7.26 16.66
CA ALA A 185 21.93 -8.54 15.99
C ALA A 185 20.44 -8.69 15.65
N TRP A 186 20.12 -8.54 14.38
CA TRP A 186 18.82 -8.93 13.83
C TRP A 186 18.60 -10.41 14.05
N ASN A 187 17.45 -10.78 14.62
CA ASN A 187 17.08 -12.18 14.75
C ASN A 187 16.57 -12.70 13.40
N THR A 188 17.49 -13.26 12.60
CA THR A 188 17.16 -13.80 11.28
C THR A 188 16.44 -15.15 11.32
N HIS A 189 16.28 -15.76 12.51
CA HIS A 189 15.86 -17.15 12.62
C HIS A 189 14.38 -17.35 12.21
N GLU A 190 13.56 -16.29 12.21
CA GLU A 190 12.11 -16.38 11.99
C GLU A 190 11.59 -15.52 10.82
N ILE A 191 12.47 -14.78 10.12
CA ILE A 191 12.07 -13.90 8.99
C ILE A 191 11.16 -14.61 7.98
N VAL A 192 11.52 -15.85 7.59
CA VAL A 192 10.73 -16.62 6.61
C VAL A 192 9.34 -16.99 7.14
N GLN A 193 9.22 -17.24 8.45
CA GLN A 193 7.95 -17.62 9.09
C GLN A 193 7.05 -16.40 9.29
N ASP A 194 7.64 -15.27 9.65
CA ASP A 194 6.89 -14.07 10.03
C ASP A 194 6.47 -13.23 8.81
N THR A 195 7.24 -13.31 7.72
CA THR A 195 6.98 -12.55 6.48
C THR A 195 6.43 -13.45 5.36
N SER A 196 7.20 -13.70 4.31
CA SER A 196 6.91 -14.62 3.23
C SER A 196 8.21 -15.12 2.58
N MET A 197 8.15 -16.27 1.90
CA MET A 197 9.28 -16.80 1.15
C MET A 197 9.69 -15.87 0.01
N ASP A 198 8.72 -15.30 -0.71
CA ASP A 198 8.94 -14.32 -1.77
C ASP A 198 9.69 -13.08 -1.25
N PHE A 199 9.24 -12.52 -0.12
CA PHE A 199 9.94 -11.39 0.50
C PHE A 199 11.37 -11.74 0.86
N THR A 200 11.58 -12.91 1.48
CA THR A 200 12.94 -13.34 1.87
C THR A 200 13.85 -13.44 0.66
N HIS A 201 13.34 -13.96 -0.47
CA HIS A 201 14.08 -14.05 -1.71
C HIS A 201 14.47 -12.65 -2.24
N ASP A 202 13.49 -11.76 -2.41
CA ASP A 202 13.72 -10.39 -2.91
C ASP A 202 14.66 -9.61 -1.97
N PHE A 203 14.53 -9.83 -0.67
CA PHE A 203 15.36 -9.23 0.36
C PHE A 203 16.83 -9.70 0.29
N ILE A 204 17.06 -11.01 0.21
CA ILE A 204 18.42 -11.58 0.06
C ILE A 204 19.04 -11.09 -1.25
N GLU A 205 18.29 -11.08 -2.35
CA GLU A 205 18.77 -10.57 -3.63
C GLU A 205 19.21 -9.11 -3.51
N ASN A 206 18.41 -8.26 -2.86
CA ASN A 206 18.78 -6.86 -2.64
C ASN A 206 20.04 -6.72 -1.77
N LEU A 207 20.14 -7.47 -0.67
CA LEU A 207 21.32 -7.46 0.19
C LEU A 207 22.59 -7.88 -0.56
N LEU A 208 22.50 -8.90 -1.43
CA LEU A 208 23.65 -9.38 -2.21
C LEU A 208 24.07 -8.37 -3.28
N ASN A 209 23.11 -7.72 -3.95
CA ASN A 209 23.39 -6.75 -5.00
C ASN A 209 24.02 -5.45 -4.48
N GLU A 210 23.72 -5.08 -3.24
CA GLU A 210 24.20 -3.85 -2.64
C GLU A 210 25.43 -4.03 -1.74
N GLN A 211 25.86 -5.26 -1.44
CA GLN A 211 27.08 -5.48 -0.67
C GLN A 211 28.31 -5.18 -1.52
N PRO A 212 29.24 -4.32 -1.06
CA PRO A 212 30.50 -4.16 -1.76
C PRO A 212 31.21 -5.51 -1.79
N VAL A 213 31.68 -5.92 -2.98
CA VAL A 213 32.49 -7.13 -3.11
C VAL A 213 33.66 -6.99 -2.13
N PRO A 214 33.79 -7.89 -1.14
CA PRO A 214 34.82 -7.75 -0.13
C PRO A 214 36.18 -7.83 -0.83
N GLY A 215 36.89 -6.71 -0.89
CA GLY A 215 38.25 -6.67 -1.37
C GLY A 215 39.13 -7.48 -0.42
N GLY A 216 39.81 -8.52 -0.93
CA GLY A 216 40.71 -9.34 -0.13
C GLY A 216 40.67 -10.83 -0.48
N MET A 217 41.30 -11.64 0.36
CA MET A 217 41.18 -13.10 0.27
C MET A 217 39.79 -13.53 0.75
N PRO A 218 39.19 -14.57 0.14
CA PRO A 218 37.93 -15.11 0.63
C PRO A 218 37.99 -15.43 2.13
N PRO A 219 36.90 -15.24 2.89
CA PRO A 219 36.91 -15.37 4.34
C PRO A 219 37.33 -16.76 4.82
N TRP A 220 37.04 -17.82 4.05
CA TRP A 220 37.50 -19.18 4.33
C TRP A 220 39.00 -19.39 4.08
N VAL A 221 39.64 -18.55 3.26
CA VAL A 221 41.10 -18.54 3.08
C VAL A 221 41.76 -17.70 4.16
N ALA A 222 41.16 -16.56 4.52
CA ALA A 222 41.70 -15.67 5.55
C ALA A 222 41.62 -16.28 6.97
N ALA A 223 40.60 -17.09 7.24
CA ALA A 223 40.38 -17.71 8.55
C ALA A 223 39.81 -19.15 8.45
N PRO A 224 40.57 -20.12 7.89
CA PRO A 224 40.09 -21.49 7.67
C PRO A 224 39.67 -22.22 8.96
N TRP A 225 40.27 -21.88 10.10
CA TRP A 225 39.94 -22.46 11.40
C TRP A 225 38.52 -22.13 11.89
N LYS A 226 37.87 -21.08 11.36
CA LYS A 226 36.45 -20.79 11.67
C LYS A 226 35.49 -21.89 11.18
N TYR A 227 35.94 -22.67 10.19
CA TYR A 227 35.15 -23.71 9.53
C TYR A 227 35.62 -25.12 9.88
N GLY A 228 36.65 -25.24 10.72
CA GLY A 228 37.21 -26.52 11.12
C GLY A 228 37.71 -26.49 12.56
N SER A 229 36.89 -27.03 13.47
CA SER A 229 37.29 -27.98 14.53
C SER A 229 36.43 -27.83 15.79
N MET A 230 35.54 -28.79 16.03
CA MET A 230 35.58 -29.60 17.25
C MET A 230 35.30 -31.05 16.83
N ALA A 231 36.35 -31.86 16.77
CA ALA A 231 36.26 -33.29 17.03
C ALA A 231 36.30 -33.50 18.55
#